data_AF-A0AAU1GRM9-F1
#
_entry.id   AF-A0AAU1GRM9-F1
#
_cell.length_a   1.000
_cell.length_b   1.000
_cell.length_c   1.000
_cell.angle_alpha   90.00
_cell.angle_beta   90.00
_cell.angle_gamma   90.00
#
_symmetry.space_group_name_H-M   'P 1'
#
loop_
_entity.id
_entity.type
_entity.pdbx_description
1 polymer ?
#
loop_
_entity_poly.entity_id
_entity_poly.type
_entity_poly.pdbx_seq_one_letter_code
_entity_poly.pdbx_strand_id
1 'polypeptide(L)'
;MSCPDCESVTRAGGGDGAWIARETLAGRMSTLPTSRKAWLAAGVVVLTGALVTAVSVLASAGGETRTGAVGRPGPGAGDRAGGAPTRISPSAPATFSPSSPFPPSSPSSPAASARPGYRYTAWAGPGCSTGEYREDGRFENGDAGWYTVDAGGFRGSSCDGRFSAVPMSGSPDEDRGSTATWSWHLGAGFRECALTVFVPRSDRDQDVAGNPTVYRVLSDPFDADSAYTGFAVRQTAHRGSAVDVDSYPVKGDTFAVQLIDRGRDWGSTQLVGAHHAAAQLRASCR
;
A
#
# COMPACT_ATOMS: atom_id res chain seq x y z
N MET A 1 -68.16 5.76 20.88
CA MET A 1 -68.65 5.05 19.68
C MET A 1 -67.62 4.00 19.34
N SER A 2 -67.95 2.76 19.67
CA SER A 2 -67.20 1.55 19.33
C SER A 2 -67.68 1.06 17.97
N CYS A 3 -66.81 0.43 17.19
CA CYS A 3 -67.14 -0.74 16.39
C CYS A 3 -65.84 -1.42 15.89
N PRO A 4 -65.92 -2.71 15.52
CA PRO A 4 -65.16 -3.78 16.13
C PRO A 4 -64.40 -4.55 15.04
N ASP A 5 -64.01 -5.79 15.34
CA ASP A 5 -63.43 -6.79 14.43
C ASP A 5 -61.90 -6.75 14.27
N CYS A 6 -61.31 -7.18 15.37
CA CYS A 6 -60.23 -8.16 15.38
C CYS A 6 -60.49 -9.31 14.38
N GLU A 7 -59.46 -9.73 13.64
CA GLU A 7 -59.19 -11.16 13.55
C GLU A 7 -57.69 -11.44 13.41
N SER A 8 -57.26 -12.34 14.30
CA SER A 8 -55.93 -12.84 14.54
C SER A 8 -55.65 -14.07 13.68
N VAL A 9 -54.49 -14.13 13.01
CA VAL A 9 -53.93 -15.40 12.55
C VAL A 9 -52.67 -15.71 13.34
N THR A 10 -52.78 -16.83 14.04
CA THR A 10 -51.83 -17.50 14.91
C THR A 10 -50.58 -17.98 14.20
N ARG A 11 -49.50 -17.93 14.97
CA ARG A 11 -48.16 -18.45 14.71
C ARG A 11 -48.13 -19.98 14.85
N ALA A 12 -47.52 -20.66 13.90
CA ALA A 12 -46.86 -21.97 14.06
C ALA A 12 -45.48 -21.81 13.40
N GLY A 13 -44.34 -22.22 13.93
CA GLY A 13 -44.04 -23.16 15.01
C GLY A 13 -43.00 -24.15 14.50
N GLY A 14 -41.72 -23.90 14.79
CA GLY A 14 -40.67 -24.93 14.87
C GLY A 14 -39.86 -25.23 13.60
N GLY A 15 -38.53 -25.22 13.74
CA GLY A 15 -37.62 -25.80 12.75
C GLY A 15 -36.19 -25.29 12.85
N ASP A 16 -35.43 -25.82 13.81
CA ASP A 16 -33.98 -25.67 13.90
C ASP A 16 -33.30 -26.13 12.60
N GLY A 17 -32.39 -25.31 12.06
CA GLY A 17 -31.63 -25.60 10.86
C GLY A 17 -30.30 -24.87 10.89
N ALA A 18 -29.24 -25.64 11.14
CA ALA A 18 -27.85 -25.21 11.14
C ALA A 18 -27.44 -24.56 9.80
N TRP A 19 -26.98 -23.31 9.84
CA TRP A 19 -26.28 -22.70 8.72
C TRP A 19 -24.82 -23.14 8.74
N ILE A 20 -24.54 -24.31 8.16
CA ILE A 20 -23.22 -24.59 7.62
C ILE A 20 -23.14 -23.84 6.29
N ALA A 21 -22.51 -22.66 6.29
CA ALA A 21 -22.09 -22.00 5.06
C ALA A 21 -20.91 -22.80 4.47
N ARG A 22 -21.23 -23.75 3.60
CA ARG A 22 -20.31 -24.25 2.56
C ARG A 22 -20.45 -23.29 1.38
N GLU A 23 -19.53 -22.34 1.25
CA GLU A 23 -19.40 -21.60 0.00
C GLU A 23 -18.71 -22.48 -1.03
N THR A 24 -19.51 -22.87 -2.02
CA THR A 24 -19.14 -23.57 -3.23
C THR A 24 -18.38 -22.66 -4.18
N LEU A 25 -17.21 -23.14 -4.59
CA LEU A 25 -16.46 -22.76 -5.77
C LEU A 25 -17.32 -23.01 -7.02
N ALA A 26 -18.02 -21.99 -7.54
CA ALA A 26 -18.47 -21.92 -8.93
C ALA A 26 -19.13 -20.56 -9.25
N GLY A 27 -18.61 -19.91 -10.29
CA GLY A 27 -19.43 -19.13 -11.21
C GLY A 27 -19.70 -17.67 -10.86
N ARG A 28 -18.84 -16.78 -11.32
CA ARG A 28 -19.32 -15.47 -11.81
C ARG A 28 -18.95 -15.33 -13.27
N MET A 29 -19.97 -15.58 -14.09
CA MET A 29 -19.98 -15.20 -15.49
C MET A 29 -19.86 -13.68 -15.59
N SER A 30 -18.87 -13.24 -16.34
CA SER A 30 -18.67 -11.85 -16.74
C SER A 30 -19.90 -11.34 -17.49
N THR A 31 -20.61 -10.39 -16.90
CA THR A 31 -21.51 -9.51 -17.65
C THR A 31 -20.66 -8.40 -18.28
N LEU A 32 -20.13 -8.68 -19.47
CA LEU A 32 -19.51 -7.65 -20.32
C LEU A 32 -20.60 -6.68 -20.81
N PRO A 33 -20.42 -5.36 -20.71
CA PRO A 33 -21.33 -4.39 -21.29
C PRO A 33 -21.23 -4.43 -22.83
N THR A 34 -22.37 -4.66 -23.47
CA THR A 34 -22.56 -4.56 -24.91
C THR A 34 -22.47 -3.10 -25.37
N SER A 35 -21.32 -2.66 -25.85
CA SER A 35 -21.26 -1.61 -26.88
C SER A 35 -19.95 -1.66 -27.65
N ARG A 36 -20.05 -2.10 -28.91
CA ARG A 36 -19.24 -1.78 -30.11
C ARG A 36 -19.19 -3.01 -31.03
N LYS A 37 -20.33 -3.26 -31.69
CA LYS A 37 -20.40 -4.02 -32.95
C LYS A 37 -20.30 -3.03 -34.12
N ALA A 38 -19.83 -3.54 -35.25
CA ALA A 38 -19.36 -2.87 -36.47
C ALA A 38 -17.89 -2.41 -36.31
N TRP A 39 -16.89 -3.11 -36.84
CA TRP A 39 -16.77 -3.52 -38.24
C TRP A 39 -16.05 -4.87 -38.39
N LEU A 40 -16.64 -5.78 -39.16
CA LEU A 40 -15.93 -6.87 -39.82
C LEU A 40 -16.57 -7.12 -41.19
N ALA A 41 -15.81 -6.87 -42.24
CA ALA A 41 -15.96 -7.52 -43.54
C ALA A 41 -14.65 -7.35 -44.33
N ALA A 42 -13.80 -8.38 -44.35
CA ALA A 42 -13.06 -8.87 -45.53
C ALA A 42 -11.85 -9.75 -45.14
N GLY A 43 -11.66 -10.86 -45.88
CA GLY A 43 -10.37 -11.54 -46.08
C GLY A 43 -10.04 -12.65 -45.08
N VAL A 44 -10.42 -13.92 -45.26
CA VAL A 44 -9.98 -14.94 -46.25
C VAL A 44 -8.59 -15.53 -45.95
N VAL A 45 -8.54 -16.87 -46.00
CA VAL A 45 -7.40 -17.79 -46.28
C VAL A 45 -6.83 -18.59 -45.10
N VAL A 46 -7.40 -19.79 -44.93
CA VAL A 46 -6.77 -21.13 -44.80
C VAL A 46 -5.23 -21.15 -44.69
N LEU A 47 -4.71 -21.79 -43.64
CA LEU A 47 -3.54 -22.69 -43.72
C LEU A 47 -3.46 -23.59 -42.48
N THR A 48 -3.97 -24.81 -42.62
CA THR A 48 -3.61 -25.97 -41.82
C THR A 48 -2.18 -26.38 -42.15
N GLY A 49 -1.30 -26.49 -41.15
CA GLY A 49 0.09 -26.89 -41.37
C GLY A 49 0.79 -27.42 -40.12
N ALA A 50 0.90 -28.76 -40.07
CA ALA A 50 1.95 -29.59 -39.47
C ALA A 50 2.38 -29.37 -38.00
N LEU A 51 1.94 -30.30 -37.15
CA LEU A 51 2.47 -30.57 -35.81
C LEU A 51 3.49 -31.72 -35.93
N VAL A 52 4.79 -31.41 -35.84
CA VAL A 52 5.85 -32.40 -35.67
C VAL A 52 6.88 -31.84 -34.70
N THR A 53 6.92 -32.36 -33.48
CA THR A 53 8.15 -32.51 -32.70
C THR A 53 8.00 -33.72 -31.79
N ALA A 54 8.64 -34.81 -32.19
CA ALA A 54 8.95 -35.94 -31.34
C ALA A 54 10.43 -35.81 -30.95
N VAL A 55 10.73 -35.73 -29.66
CA VAL A 55 11.97 -36.29 -29.10
C VAL A 55 11.66 -36.75 -27.67
N SER A 56 11.53 -38.06 -27.51
CA SER A 56 11.71 -38.76 -26.25
C SER A 56 13.20 -39.04 -26.08
N VAL A 57 13.80 -38.64 -24.95
CA VAL A 57 15.01 -39.29 -24.43
C VAL A 57 14.78 -39.59 -22.94
N LEU A 58 14.65 -40.89 -22.66
CA LEU A 58 14.82 -41.50 -21.35
C LEU A 58 16.30 -41.85 -21.15
N ALA A 59 16.86 -41.51 -19.99
CA ALA A 59 17.92 -42.24 -19.27
C ALA A 59 18.03 -41.60 -17.88
N SER A 60 17.60 -42.21 -16.78
CA SER A 60 18.16 -43.39 -16.07
C SER A 60 19.58 -43.17 -15.54
N ALA A 61 19.68 -42.76 -14.27
CA ALA A 61 20.67 -43.17 -13.26
C ALA A 61 20.31 -42.39 -11.97
N GLY A 62 19.96 -43.01 -10.84
CA GLY A 62 20.66 -44.11 -10.18
C GLY A 62 21.75 -43.50 -9.30
N GLY A 63 21.48 -43.30 -8.01
CA GLY A 63 22.44 -42.66 -7.10
C GLY A 63 21.94 -42.49 -5.68
N GLU A 64 21.56 -43.59 -5.04
CA GLU A 64 21.33 -43.70 -3.61
C GLU A 64 22.64 -43.46 -2.85
N THR A 65 22.67 -42.52 -1.91
CA THR A 65 23.66 -42.49 -0.83
C THR A 65 22.96 -42.15 0.48
N ARG A 66 22.65 -43.20 1.26
CA ARG A 66 22.51 -43.13 2.71
C ARG A 66 23.90 -43.03 3.33
N THR A 67 24.07 -42.11 4.27
CA THR A 67 24.79 -42.24 5.57
C THR A 67 24.95 -40.81 6.09
N GLY A 68 24.42 -40.39 7.23
CA GLY A 68 24.34 -41.07 8.52
C GLY A 68 25.49 -40.60 9.39
N ALA A 69 25.36 -39.42 10.01
CA ALA A 69 26.21 -38.99 11.14
C ALA A 69 25.55 -37.82 11.91
N VAL A 70 24.59 -38.13 12.77
CA VAL A 70 24.20 -37.23 13.88
C VAL A 70 24.81 -37.84 15.14
N GLY A 71 25.83 -37.18 15.67
CA GLY A 71 26.48 -37.57 16.91
C GLY A 71 26.87 -36.33 17.71
N ARG A 72 26.06 -36.00 18.73
CA ARG A 72 26.43 -36.08 20.16
C ARG A 72 25.70 -34.99 20.99
N PRO A 73 25.09 -35.37 22.13
CA PRO A 73 24.47 -34.46 23.09
C PRO A 73 25.44 -34.04 24.21
N GLY A 74 25.15 -32.92 24.87
CA GLY A 74 25.84 -32.50 26.09
C GLY A 74 25.35 -31.15 26.65
N PRO A 75 24.66 -31.11 27.80
CA PRO A 75 24.12 -29.91 28.42
C PRO A 75 25.10 -29.28 29.43
N GLY A 76 24.98 -27.98 29.66
CA GLY A 76 25.67 -27.26 30.74
C GLY A 76 24.72 -26.29 31.43
N ALA A 77 24.15 -26.72 32.55
CA ALA A 77 23.51 -25.87 33.54
C ALA A 77 24.55 -25.41 34.57
N GLY A 78 24.33 -24.22 35.16
CA GLY A 78 25.17 -23.71 36.24
C GLY A 78 24.73 -22.33 36.71
N ASP A 79 23.87 -22.32 37.72
CA ASP A 79 23.31 -21.18 38.46
C ASP A 79 24.34 -20.18 38.99
N ARG A 80 23.93 -18.90 39.10
CA ARG A 80 24.32 -18.04 40.23
C ARG A 80 23.21 -17.04 40.57
N ALA A 81 22.74 -17.18 41.80
CA ALA A 81 21.76 -16.38 42.49
C ALA A 81 22.31 -15.04 43.00
N GLY A 82 21.39 -14.11 43.29
CA GLY A 82 21.48 -13.28 44.51
C GLY A 82 21.59 -11.76 44.29
N GLY A 83 20.55 -11.02 44.72
CA GLY A 83 20.75 -9.68 45.27
C GLY A 83 19.75 -8.58 44.86
N ALA A 84 18.59 -8.53 45.51
CA ALA A 84 17.88 -7.30 45.86
C ALA A 84 17.63 -7.39 47.39
N PRO A 85 17.62 -6.29 48.19
CA PRO A 85 16.55 -5.28 48.11
C PRO A 85 16.89 -3.87 48.69
N THR A 86 15.83 -3.07 48.88
CA THR A 86 15.65 -1.81 49.65
C THR A 86 15.66 -0.53 48.78
N ARG A 87 14.73 0.43 48.93
CA ARG A 87 13.89 0.82 50.08
C ARG A 87 12.62 1.56 49.59
N ILE A 88 11.46 1.20 50.13
CA ILE A 88 10.21 1.99 50.08
C ILE A 88 10.12 2.78 51.39
N SER A 89 9.71 4.05 51.35
CA SER A 89 9.07 4.73 52.49
C SER A 89 8.03 5.77 52.02
N PRO A 90 6.86 5.88 52.68
CA PRO A 90 5.73 6.71 52.26
C PRO A 90 5.45 7.94 53.16
N SER A 91 4.42 8.73 52.79
CA SER A 91 3.66 9.78 53.55
C SER A 91 4.05 11.24 53.19
N ALA A 92 3.19 12.26 53.01
CA ALA A 92 1.72 12.47 52.94
C ALA A 92 1.47 13.93 52.38
N PRO A 93 0.23 14.45 52.26
CA PRO A 93 -0.19 15.46 51.27
C PRO A 93 -0.37 16.93 51.76
N ALA A 94 -0.67 17.83 50.80
CA ALA A 94 -1.36 19.15 50.85
C ALA A 94 -0.51 20.32 50.26
N THR A 95 -0.97 21.42 49.66
CA THR A 95 -2.11 21.83 48.80
C THR A 95 -1.73 23.23 48.23
N PHE A 96 -2.26 23.60 47.06
CA PHE A 96 -2.42 24.95 46.45
C PHE A 96 -1.27 25.63 45.68
N SER A 97 -1.65 26.00 44.44
CA SER A 97 -0.97 26.79 43.40
C SER A 97 -0.68 28.25 43.79
N PRO A 98 0.18 28.97 43.04
CA PRO A 98 -0.31 29.69 41.85
C PRO A 98 0.64 29.70 40.63
N SER A 99 0.00 29.76 39.45
CA SER A 99 0.46 30.32 38.16
C SER A 99 1.95 30.24 37.79
N SER A 100 2.30 29.25 36.96
CA SER A 100 3.51 29.29 36.13
C SER A 100 3.18 29.77 34.71
N PRO A 101 3.96 30.69 34.14
CA PRO A 101 3.72 31.28 32.82
C PRO A 101 3.86 30.26 31.70
N PHE A 102 3.05 30.43 30.66
CA PHE A 102 3.10 29.70 29.39
C PHE A 102 4.55 29.55 28.90
N PRO A 103 5.01 28.35 28.48
CA PRO A 103 6.27 28.25 27.78
C PRO A 103 6.17 29.06 26.47
N PRO A 104 7.19 29.86 26.12
CA PRO A 104 7.18 30.63 24.90
C PRO A 104 7.03 29.70 23.70
N SER A 105 6.23 30.16 22.73
CA SER A 105 6.07 29.54 21.41
C SER A 105 7.44 29.16 20.85
N SER A 106 7.65 27.85 20.65
CA SER A 106 8.85 27.36 20.00
C SER A 106 9.03 28.08 18.66
N PRO A 107 10.22 28.64 18.37
CA PRO A 107 10.47 29.28 17.09
C PRO A 107 10.30 28.27 15.96
N SER A 108 9.71 28.76 14.87
CA SER A 108 9.51 28.06 13.60
C SER A 108 10.66 27.11 13.28
N SER A 109 10.35 25.84 13.06
CA SER A 109 11.32 24.83 12.64
C SER A 109 12.19 25.36 11.51
N PRO A 110 13.52 25.17 11.57
CA PRO A 110 14.41 25.57 10.49
C PRO A 110 13.99 24.83 9.21
N ALA A 111 13.94 25.58 8.11
CA ALA A 111 13.78 25.05 6.77
C ALA A 111 14.66 23.80 6.63
N ALA A 112 14.05 22.66 6.28
CA ALA A 112 14.76 21.42 6.02
C ALA A 112 15.97 21.72 5.14
N SER A 113 17.18 21.44 5.64
CA SER A 113 18.45 21.78 5.00
C SER A 113 18.38 21.47 3.51
N ALA A 114 18.30 22.51 2.68
CA ALA A 114 18.42 22.38 1.24
C ALA A 114 19.77 21.70 0.98
N ARG A 115 19.75 20.51 0.36
CA ARG A 115 20.99 19.87 -0.09
C ARG A 115 21.70 20.86 -1.02
N PRO A 116 23.02 21.11 -0.86
CA PRO A 116 23.75 22.04 -1.72
C PRO A 116 23.51 21.74 -3.20
N GLY A 117 23.08 22.76 -3.95
CA GLY A 117 22.79 22.65 -5.38
C GLY A 117 21.33 22.42 -5.75
N TYR A 118 20.46 22.03 -4.81
CA TYR A 118 19.01 21.92 -5.06
C TYR A 118 18.33 23.27 -4.83
N ARG A 119 17.62 23.76 -5.85
CA ARG A 119 16.96 25.08 -5.84
C ARG A 119 15.46 24.99 -5.59
N TYR A 120 14.89 23.80 -5.77
CA TYR A 120 13.51 23.49 -5.46
C TYR A 120 13.47 22.30 -4.51
N THR A 121 12.65 22.37 -3.47
CA THR A 121 12.37 21.22 -2.60
C THR A 121 10.95 21.35 -2.07
N ALA A 122 10.11 20.37 -2.36
CA ALA A 122 8.72 20.36 -1.89
C ALA A 122 8.25 18.94 -1.62
N TRP A 123 7.40 18.81 -0.60
CA TRP A 123 6.59 17.62 -0.39
C TRP A 123 5.28 17.76 -1.17
N ALA A 124 4.74 16.64 -1.66
CA ALA A 124 3.41 16.57 -2.26
C ALA A 124 2.73 15.27 -1.82
N GLY A 125 1.40 15.24 -1.85
CA GLY A 125 0.61 14.06 -1.47
C GLY A 125 -0.65 14.44 -0.71
N PRO A 126 -1.38 13.44 -0.19
CA PRO A 126 -2.57 13.69 0.61
C PRO A 126 -2.27 14.67 1.75
N GLY A 127 -3.11 15.70 1.87
CA GLY A 127 -3.00 16.67 2.97
C GLY A 127 -1.82 17.64 2.90
N CYS A 128 -1.03 17.64 1.81
CA CYS A 128 -0.05 18.70 1.55
C CYS A 128 -0.69 19.87 0.82
N SER A 129 -0.22 21.09 1.10
CA SER A 129 -0.61 22.30 0.35
C SER A 129 0.32 22.63 -0.83
N THR A 130 1.37 21.84 -1.03
CA THR A 130 2.37 22.02 -2.09
C THR A 130 2.39 20.82 -3.03
N GLY A 131 2.73 21.09 -4.30
CA GLY A 131 2.57 20.11 -5.38
C GLY A 131 1.10 19.73 -5.59
N GLU A 132 0.86 18.78 -6.49
CA GLU A 132 -0.47 18.23 -6.71
C GLU A 132 -0.48 16.73 -6.41
N TYR A 133 -1.67 16.25 -6.03
CA TYR A 133 -1.94 14.84 -5.79
C TYR A 133 -3.29 14.49 -6.41
N ARG A 134 -3.31 13.43 -7.22
CA ARG A 134 -4.50 12.97 -7.94
C ARG A 134 -4.69 11.47 -7.76
N GLU A 135 -5.93 11.05 -7.60
CA GLU A 135 -6.34 9.65 -7.56
C GLU A 135 -7.22 9.37 -8.77
N ASP A 136 -6.86 8.34 -9.54
CA ASP A 136 -7.67 7.85 -10.64
C ASP A 136 -8.10 6.41 -10.35
N GLY A 137 -9.33 6.05 -10.72
CA GLY A 137 -9.90 4.73 -10.41
C GLY A 137 -10.35 4.57 -8.95
N ARG A 138 -10.50 5.66 -8.20
CA ARG A 138 -10.99 5.63 -6.81
C ARG A 138 -12.40 5.05 -6.74
N PHE A 139 -12.60 4.07 -5.87
CA PHE A 139 -13.90 3.53 -5.48
C PHE A 139 -13.90 3.21 -3.98
N GLU A 140 -15.04 3.31 -3.32
CA GLU A 140 -15.17 3.06 -1.89
C GLU A 140 -15.99 1.78 -1.67
N ASN A 141 -15.44 0.83 -0.91
CA ASN A 141 -16.10 -0.44 -0.58
C ASN A 141 -15.55 -1.01 0.73
N GLY A 142 -15.62 -0.21 1.81
CA GLY A 142 -14.97 -0.51 3.07
C GLY A 142 -13.48 -0.82 2.84
N ASP A 143 -13.01 -1.91 3.44
CA ASP A 143 -11.63 -2.36 3.32
C ASP A 143 -11.30 -3.00 1.96
N ALA A 144 -12.25 -3.19 1.04
CA ALA A 144 -11.98 -3.70 -0.30
C ALA A 144 -11.71 -2.59 -1.32
N GLY A 145 -11.99 -1.33 -0.97
CA GLY A 145 -11.78 -0.17 -1.83
C GLY A 145 -10.70 0.76 -1.31
N TRP A 146 -10.71 1.96 -1.86
CA TRP A 146 -9.91 3.08 -1.36
C TRP A 146 -10.48 3.60 -0.05
N TYR A 147 -9.59 4.01 0.84
CA TYR A 147 -9.94 4.80 2.01
C TYR A 147 -8.78 5.70 2.42
N THR A 148 -9.07 6.69 3.26
CA THR A 148 -8.07 7.59 3.83
C THR A 148 -7.77 7.16 5.25
N VAL A 149 -6.49 7.15 5.61
CA VAL A 149 -6.01 6.97 6.97
C VAL A 149 -5.51 8.32 7.45
N ASP A 150 -6.11 8.84 8.53
CA ASP A 150 -5.94 10.24 8.98
C ASP A 150 -4.57 10.56 9.59
N ALA A 151 -3.74 9.54 9.81
CA ALA A 151 -2.45 9.68 10.47
C ALA A 151 -1.45 8.63 9.98
N GLY A 152 -0.16 8.91 10.20
CA GLY A 152 0.92 7.96 9.95
C GLY A 152 1.83 8.32 8.80
N GLY A 153 1.40 9.24 7.94
CA GLY A 153 2.19 9.88 6.89
C GLY A 153 3.14 10.97 7.42
N PHE A 154 3.83 11.62 6.50
CA PHE A 154 4.77 12.70 6.78
C PHE A 154 4.02 13.95 7.24
N ARG A 155 4.48 14.54 8.34
CA ARG A 155 3.94 15.79 8.89
C ARG A 155 4.94 16.93 8.79
N GLY A 156 4.43 18.13 8.56
CA GLY A 156 5.23 19.33 8.40
C GLY A 156 5.39 19.72 6.93
N SER A 157 6.07 20.84 6.68
CA SER A 157 6.20 21.40 5.32
C SER A 157 4.86 21.47 4.59
N SER A 158 3.82 21.92 5.31
CA SER A 158 2.40 22.00 4.91
C SER A 158 1.63 20.70 4.68
N CYS A 159 2.17 19.55 5.11
CA CYS A 159 1.47 18.25 5.11
C CYS A 159 0.91 17.88 6.50
N ASP A 160 -0.31 17.37 6.55
CA ASP A 160 -1.02 16.96 7.78
C ASP A 160 -0.74 15.51 8.23
N GLY A 161 -0.13 14.70 7.36
CA GLY A 161 0.25 13.31 7.61
C GLY A 161 -0.85 12.27 7.40
N ARG A 162 -1.97 12.61 6.75
CA ARG A 162 -2.90 11.59 6.24
C ARG A 162 -2.33 10.89 5.01
N PHE A 163 -2.83 9.72 4.68
CA PHE A 163 -2.45 9.02 3.44
C PHE A 163 -3.62 8.22 2.88
N SER A 164 -3.51 7.82 1.62
CA SER A 164 -4.54 6.99 0.96
C SER A 164 -4.10 5.53 0.95
N ALA A 165 -4.98 4.66 1.43
CA ALA A 165 -4.86 3.22 1.24
C ALA A 165 -5.45 2.87 -0.13
N VAL A 166 -4.58 2.40 -1.04
CA VAL A 166 -4.89 2.07 -2.42
C VAL A 166 -5.07 0.57 -2.55
N PRO A 167 -6.25 0.07 -2.96
CA PRO A 167 -6.46 -1.37 -3.09
C PRO A 167 -5.50 -1.94 -4.13
N MET A 168 -4.94 -3.12 -3.85
CA MET A 168 -4.14 -3.82 -4.85
C MET A 168 -5.04 -4.46 -5.91
N SER A 169 -4.47 -4.74 -7.08
CA SER A 169 -5.16 -5.38 -8.20
C SER A 169 -5.54 -6.84 -7.93
N GLY A 170 -4.92 -7.44 -6.90
CA GLY A 170 -4.98 -8.88 -6.62
C GLY A 170 -4.10 -9.72 -7.54
N SER A 171 -3.28 -9.09 -8.38
CA SER A 171 -2.32 -9.75 -9.25
C SER A 171 -0.91 -9.18 -9.04
N PRO A 172 0.11 -10.03 -8.91
CA PRO A 172 1.50 -9.55 -8.87
C PRO A 172 1.97 -8.97 -10.20
N ASP A 173 1.27 -9.25 -11.30
CA ASP A 173 1.73 -8.96 -12.67
C ASP A 173 0.77 -8.07 -13.47
N GLU A 174 -0.43 -7.79 -12.95
CA GLU A 174 -1.47 -7.01 -13.65
C GLU A 174 -1.90 -5.80 -12.85
N ASP A 175 -2.24 -4.73 -13.58
CA ASP A 175 -2.80 -3.49 -13.05
C ASP A 175 -4.32 -3.51 -13.27
N ARG A 176 -5.09 -2.83 -12.42
CA ARG A 176 -6.56 -2.72 -12.56
C ARG A 176 -7.06 -1.27 -12.63
N GLY A 177 -6.14 -0.34 -12.79
CA GLY A 177 -6.44 1.05 -13.13
C GLY A 177 -6.63 1.97 -11.91
N SER A 178 -6.44 1.48 -10.69
CA SER A 178 -6.29 2.35 -9.52
C SER A 178 -4.89 2.96 -9.52
N THR A 179 -4.80 4.29 -9.52
CA THR A 179 -3.50 5.00 -9.49
C THR A 179 -3.52 6.22 -8.57
N ALA A 180 -2.36 6.54 -8.02
CA ALA A 180 -2.13 7.77 -7.27
C ALA A 180 -0.94 8.51 -7.88
N THR A 181 -1.14 9.76 -8.30
CA THR A 181 -0.16 10.56 -9.03
C THR A 181 0.22 11.80 -8.22
N TRP A 182 1.52 12.02 -8.07
CA TRP A 182 2.12 13.23 -7.51
C TRP A 182 2.76 14.03 -8.63
N SER A 183 2.59 15.35 -8.63
CA SER A 183 3.28 16.23 -9.57
C SER A 183 3.78 17.51 -8.93
N TRP A 184 4.87 18.03 -9.50
CA TRP A 184 5.48 19.30 -9.14
C TRP A 184 5.69 20.12 -10.42
N HIS A 185 5.08 21.30 -10.47
CA HIS A 185 5.30 22.30 -11.52
C HIS A 185 6.58 23.08 -11.19
N LEU A 186 7.65 22.80 -11.93
CA LEU A 186 8.99 23.33 -11.68
C LEU A 186 9.27 24.59 -12.53
N GLY A 187 8.61 24.72 -13.69
CA GLY A 187 8.96 25.70 -14.70
C GLY A 187 10.26 25.31 -15.44
N ALA A 188 10.90 26.29 -16.09
CA ALA A 188 12.10 26.05 -16.88
C ALA A 188 13.38 26.01 -16.03
N GLY A 189 14.38 25.25 -16.50
CA GLY A 189 15.76 25.30 -16.00
C GLY A 189 16.16 24.22 -15.00
N PHE A 190 15.23 23.35 -14.60
CA PHE A 190 15.53 22.14 -13.83
C PHE A 190 15.90 20.98 -14.76
N ARG A 191 16.91 20.21 -14.38
CA ARG A 191 17.41 19.07 -15.17
C ARG A 191 17.15 17.75 -14.48
N GLU A 192 17.08 17.75 -13.16
CA GLU A 192 17.02 16.52 -12.37
C GLU A 192 16.32 16.76 -11.03
N CYS A 193 15.55 15.76 -10.57
CA CYS A 193 14.95 15.73 -9.25
C CYS A 193 15.36 14.45 -8.51
N ALA A 194 15.92 14.61 -7.31
CA ALA A 194 16.06 13.53 -6.34
C ALA A 194 14.71 13.29 -5.64
N LEU A 195 14.28 12.04 -5.61
CA LEU A 195 12.99 11.63 -5.07
C LEU A 195 13.16 10.92 -3.73
N THR A 196 12.32 11.29 -2.77
CA THR A 196 12.15 10.57 -1.50
C THR A 196 10.67 10.17 -1.35
N VAL A 197 10.41 8.92 -1.00
CA VAL A 197 9.06 8.40 -0.70
C VAL A 197 8.90 8.27 0.81
N PHE A 198 7.89 8.88 1.40
CA PHE A 198 7.53 8.58 2.79
C PHE A 198 6.62 7.36 2.83
N VAL A 199 7.03 6.31 3.53
CA VAL A 199 6.21 5.13 3.76
C VAL A 199 5.54 5.30 5.13
N PRO A 200 4.20 5.39 5.19
CA PRO A 200 3.52 5.69 6.45
C PRO A 200 3.55 4.51 7.42
N ARG A 201 3.15 4.75 8.66
CA ARG A 201 2.86 3.70 9.65
C ARG A 201 1.40 3.80 10.06
N SER A 202 0.67 2.68 9.98
CA SER A 202 -0.70 2.54 10.47
C SER A 202 -0.76 1.52 11.61
N ASP A 203 -1.87 1.52 12.34
CA ASP A 203 -2.21 0.47 13.31
C ASP A 203 -2.58 -0.85 12.61
N ARG A 204 -2.94 -0.78 11.32
CA ARG A 204 -3.21 -1.92 10.46
C ARG A 204 -2.08 -2.09 9.46
N ASP A 205 -1.42 -3.24 9.50
CA ASP A 205 -0.35 -3.58 8.58
C ASP A 205 -0.83 -3.66 7.11
N GLN A 206 -2.12 -3.94 6.91
CA GLN A 206 -2.78 -4.04 5.61
C GLN A 206 -2.77 -2.71 4.85
N ASP A 207 -2.94 -1.58 5.55
CA ASP A 207 -2.97 -0.25 4.94
C ASP A 207 -1.63 0.12 4.27
N VAL A 208 -0.55 -0.57 4.66
CA VAL A 208 0.83 -0.34 4.23
C VAL A 208 1.50 -1.68 3.91
N ALA A 209 0.90 -2.43 3.00
CA ALA A 209 1.26 -3.81 2.70
C ALA A 209 1.99 -4.01 1.36
N GLY A 210 2.19 -2.95 0.57
CA GLY A 210 2.82 -3.04 -0.73
C GLY A 210 4.21 -3.68 -0.72
N ASN A 211 4.35 -4.82 -1.40
CA ASN A 211 5.57 -5.62 -1.43
C ASN A 211 5.81 -6.29 -2.81
N PRO A 212 6.39 -5.55 -3.76
CA PRO A 212 6.64 -4.10 -3.71
C PRO A 212 5.39 -3.27 -4.02
N THR A 213 5.46 -1.97 -3.76
CA THR A 213 4.65 -0.95 -4.44
C THR A 213 5.41 -0.45 -5.65
N VAL A 214 4.76 -0.42 -6.81
CA VAL A 214 5.38 -0.03 -8.07
C VAL A 214 5.04 1.42 -8.41
N TYR A 215 6.05 2.17 -8.80
CA TYR A 215 5.93 3.56 -9.22
C TYR A 215 6.48 3.74 -10.64
N ARG A 216 5.88 4.66 -11.38
CA ARG A 216 6.32 5.13 -12.70
C ARG A 216 6.68 6.60 -12.61
N VAL A 217 7.72 7.01 -13.30
CA VAL A 217 8.08 8.43 -13.45
C VAL A 217 7.63 8.88 -14.83
N LEU A 218 6.87 9.97 -14.86
CA LEU A 218 6.09 10.46 -16.00
C LEU A 218 6.65 11.80 -16.48
N SER A 219 6.62 12.04 -17.78
CA SER A 219 6.85 13.40 -18.31
C SER A 219 5.59 14.25 -18.34
N ASP A 220 4.41 13.63 -18.34
CA ASP A 220 3.11 14.30 -18.24
C ASP A 220 2.27 13.61 -17.15
N PRO A 221 1.87 14.31 -16.07
CA PRO A 221 1.07 13.73 -15.00
C PRO A 221 -0.33 13.25 -15.43
N PHE A 222 -0.80 13.66 -16.61
CA PHE A 222 -2.12 13.32 -17.16
C PHE A 222 -2.11 12.19 -18.19
N ASP A 223 -0.92 11.76 -18.62
CA ASP A 223 -0.75 10.68 -19.60
C ASP A 223 0.09 9.55 -19.01
N ALA A 224 -0.53 8.41 -18.74
CA ALA A 224 0.14 7.23 -18.20
C ALA A 224 1.16 6.62 -19.18
N ASP A 225 1.00 6.84 -20.49
CA ASP A 225 1.92 6.34 -21.51
C ASP A 225 3.19 7.22 -21.61
N SER A 226 3.19 8.39 -20.95
CA SER A 226 4.36 9.26 -20.83
C SER A 226 5.41 8.74 -19.84
N ALA A 227 5.18 7.56 -19.24
CA ALA A 227 6.13 6.92 -18.35
C ALA A 227 7.44 6.63 -19.06
N TYR A 228 8.55 7.08 -18.49
CA TYR A 228 9.88 6.89 -19.09
C TYR A 228 10.83 6.06 -18.24
N THR A 229 10.47 5.79 -16.99
CA THR A 229 11.16 4.86 -16.09
C THR A 229 10.24 4.48 -14.92
N GLY A 230 10.68 3.57 -14.06
CA GLY A 230 9.95 3.16 -12.87
C GLY A 230 10.85 2.64 -11.78
N PHE A 231 10.29 2.53 -10.58
CA PHE A 231 10.97 1.99 -9.40
C PHE A 231 9.97 1.29 -8.48
N ALA A 232 10.49 0.61 -7.46
CA ALA A 232 9.69 -0.16 -6.52
C ALA A 232 10.12 0.10 -5.08
N VAL A 233 9.16 0.20 -4.16
CA VAL A 233 9.41 0.36 -2.72
C VAL A 233 8.75 -0.79 -1.95
N ARG A 234 9.51 -1.46 -1.08
CA ARG A 234 8.98 -2.46 -0.14
C ARG A 234 8.41 -1.77 1.10
N GLN A 235 7.15 -1.35 1.03
CA GLN A 235 6.53 -0.57 2.09
C GLN A 235 6.50 -1.30 3.43
N THR A 236 6.31 -2.62 3.40
CA THR A 236 6.34 -3.49 4.59
C THR A 236 7.65 -3.41 5.37
N ALA A 237 8.78 -3.09 4.71
CA ALA A 237 10.09 -2.97 5.33
C ALA A 237 10.43 -1.54 5.80
N HIS A 238 9.65 -0.53 5.40
CA HIS A 238 10.01 0.88 5.57
C HIS A 238 8.94 1.71 6.30
N ARG A 239 7.96 1.07 6.95
CA ARG A 239 6.85 1.77 7.63
C ARG A 239 7.35 2.84 8.62
N GLY A 240 6.79 4.04 8.49
CA GLY A 240 7.11 5.21 9.32
C GLY A 240 8.44 5.89 8.96
N SER A 241 8.98 5.67 7.76
CA SER A 241 10.28 6.20 7.35
C SER A 241 10.27 6.84 5.96
N ALA A 242 11.21 7.75 5.74
CA ALA A 242 11.50 8.33 4.43
C ALA A 242 12.55 7.48 3.72
N VAL A 243 12.23 7.04 2.50
CA VAL A 243 13.08 6.23 1.63
C VAL A 243 13.58 7.11 0.50
N ASP A 244 14.89 7.41 0.48
CA ASP A 244 15.54 8.01 -0.68
C ASP A 244 15.62 6.96 -1.80
N VAL A 245 15.12 7.30 -2.99
CA VAL A 245 14.99 6.34 -4.10
C VAL A 245 16.12 6.51 -5.10
N ASP A 246 16.02 7.53 -5.96
CA ASP A 246 17.04 7.90 -6.94
C ASP A 246 16.80 9.34 -7.42
N SER A 247 17.66 9.81 -8.34
CA SER A 247 17.50 11.05 -9.09
C SER A 247 17.06 10.76 -10.52
N TYR A 248 16.07 11.50 -10.99
CA TYR A 248 15.47 11.30 -12.31
C TYR A 248 15.55 12.58 -13.14
N PRO A 249 15.78 12.46 -14.46
CA PRO A 249 15.80 13.63 -15.33
C PRO A 249 14.41 14.27 -15.40
N VAL A 250 14.35 15.60 -15.39
CA VAL A 250 13.12 16.36 -15.64
C VAL A 250 12.90 16.45 -17.14
N LYS A 251 11.72 16.06 -17.61
CA LYS A 251 11.34 16.06 -19.03
C LYS A 251 10.19 17.03 -19.27
N GLY A 252 10.50 18.32 -19.32
CA GLY A 252 9.51 19.39 -19.48
C GLY A 252 9.59 20.40 -18.34
N ASP A 253 8.45 20.99 -17.99
CA ASP A 253 8.30 21.92 -16.86
C ASP A 253 7.72 21.26 -15.60
N THR A 254 7.36 19.99 -15.71
CA THR A 254 6.71 19.20 -14.66
C THR A 254 7.51 17.95 -14.36
N PHE A 255 7.59 17.59 -13.08
CA PHE A 255 8.09 16.28 -12.64
C PHE A 255 6.93 15.52 -12.01
N ALA A 256 6.71 14.27 -12.41
CA ALA A 256 5.55 13.51 -11.97
C ALA A 256 5.90 12.05 -11.68
N VAL A 257 5.24 11.50 -10.66
CA VAL A 257 5.40 10.11 -10.21
C VAL A 257 4.02 9.53 -10.02
N GLN A 258 3.80 8.30 -10.46
CA GLN A 258 2.53 7.60 -10.30
C GLN A 258 2.74 6.22 -9.69
N LEU A 259 2.00 5.94 -8.63
CA LEU A 259 1.82 4.61 -8.07
C LEU A 259 0.74 3.88 -8.87
N ILE A 260 0.98 2.61 -9.17
CA ILE A 260 0.00 1.69 -9.76
C ILE A 260 -0.42 0.62 -8.75
N ASP A 261 -1.61 0.06 -8.94
CA ASP A 261 -2.24 -0.90 -8.03
C ASP A 261 -1.69 -2.34 -8.12
N ARG A 262 -0.65 -2.60 -8.90
CA ARG A 262 -0.06 -3.94 -9.04
C ARG A 262 0.37 -4.52 -7.70
N GLY A 263 -0.30 -5.59 -7.27
CA GLY A 263 0.01 -6.27 -6.03
C GLY A 263 -0.95 -7.40 -5.72
N ARG A 264 -0.53 -8.32 -4.85
CA ARG A 264 -1.36 -9.42 -4.38
C ARG A 264 -1.97 -9.08 -3.02
N ASP A 265 -3.29 -9.24 -2.91
CA ASP A 265 -4.09 -9.02 -1.69
C ASP A 265 -4.84 -10.28 -1.22
N TRP A 266 -4.31 -11.46 -1.54
CA TRP A 266 -4.92 -12.74 -1.16
C TRP A 266 -3.87 -13.82 -0.88
N GLY A 267 -4.33 -14.96 -0.35
CA GLY A 267 -3.52 -16.17 -0.15
C GLY A 267 -2.97 -16.35 1.26
N SER A 268 -2.93 -15.28 2.06
CA SER A 268 -2.69 -15.37 3.51
C SER A 268 -3.56 -14.35 4.24
N THR A 269 -3.81 -14.56 5.53
CA THR A 269 -4.59 -13.62 6.36
C THR A 269 -3.96 -12.23 6.46
N GLN A 270 -2.65 -12.11 6.23
CA GLN A 270 -1.93 -10.84 6.22
C GLN A 270 -2.10 -10.09 4.89
N LEU A 271 -2.46 -10.79 3.81
CA LEU A 271 -2.64 -10.21 2.48
C LEU A 271 -4.09 -9.87 2.18
N VAL A 272 -5.07 -10.56 2.78
CA VAL A 272 -6.49 -10.27 2.55
C VAL A 272 -6.78 -8.80 2.86
N GLY A 273 -7.18 -8.06 1.82
CA GLY A 273 -7.45 -6.62 1.92
C GLY A 273 -6.18 -5.79 2.12
N ALA A 274 -5.05 -6.22 1.57
CA ALA A 274 -3.81 -5.46 1.54
C ALA A 274 -3.91 -4.26 0.58
N HIS A 275 -3.32 -3.15 0.99
CA HIS A 275 -3.26 -1.91 0.24
C HIS A 275 -1.81 -1.47 0.04
N HIS A 276 -1.59 -0.74 -1.06
CA HIS A 276 -0.45 0.15 -1.14
C HIS A 276 -0.77 1.44 -0.37
N ALA A 277 0.22 2.01 0.29
CA ALA A 277 0.07 3.31 0.92
C ALA A 277 0.55 4.42 -0.03
N ALA A 278 -0.35 5.29 -0.46
CA ALA A 278 -0.04 6.53 -1.16
C ALA A 278 0.03 7.68 -0.15
N ALA A 279 1.23 7.97 0.35
CA ALA A 279 1.50 9.07 1.29
C ALA A 279 2.25 10.21 0.59
N GLN A 280 3.11 10.92 1.32
CA GLN A 280 3.83 12.07 0.81
C GLN A 280 5.13 11.67 0.10
N LEU A 281 5.40 12.31 -1.03
CA LEU A 281 6.67 12.24 -1.75
C LEU A 281 7.37 13.60 -1.68
N ARG A 282 8.70 13.60 -1.63
CA ARG A 282 9.51 14.82 -1.71
C ARG A 282 10.30 14.82 -3.01
N ALA A 283 10.18 15.89 -3.78
CA ALA A 283 11.07 16.18 -4.89
C ALA A 283 12.07 17.26 -4.47
N SER A 284 13.36 17.02 -4.67
CA SER A 284 14.41 18.04 -4.56
C SER A 284 15.04 18.19 -5.95
N CYS A 285 14.91 19.36 -6.59
CA CYS A 285 15.31 19.55 -7.99
C CYS A 285 16.42 20.60 -8.20
N ARG A 286 17.24 20.39 -9.23
CA ARG A 286 18.41 21.22 -9.59
C ARG A 286 18.58 21.41 -11.09
#